data_AF-A0A1H6A9M9-F1
#
_entry.id   AF-A0A1H6A9M9-F1
#
_cell.length_a   1.000
_cell.length_b   1.000
_cell.length_c   1.000
_cell.angle_alpha   90.00
_cell.angle_beta   90.00
_cell.angle_gamma   90.00
#
_symmetry.space_group_name_H-M   'P 1'
#
loop_
_entity.id
_entity.type
_entity.pdbx_description
1 polymer ?
#
loop_
_entity_poly.entity_id
_entity_poly.type
_entity_poly.pdbx_seq_one_letter_code
_entity_poly.pdbx_strand_id
1 'polypeptide(L)'
;MADRPADRTPGALTGPGATRPTQDHIHQWFELTYANYLVLPRAVLQSAPDTWQAQFVALLRELDEMYEHLDWPSYRVNAVDDNGRFIKDPIPHYRRGRTYIPPKPSAPNPDSEEDGRG
;
A
#
# COMPACT_ATOMS: atom_id res chain seq x y z
N MET A 1 37.78 26.14 -4.67
CA MET A 1 36.92 25.75 -5.80
C MET A 1 36.89 24.23 -5.83
N ALA A 2 35.88 23.63 -5.21
CA ALA A 2 35.69 22.18 -5.21
C ALA A 2 34.54 21.87 -6.18
N ASP A 3 34.83 21.00 -7.13
CA ASP A 3 33.95 20.54 -8.19
C ASP A 3 32.75 19.79 -7.58
N ARG A 4 31.53 20.19 -7.94
CA ARG A 4 30.27 19.63 -7.43
C ARG A 4 29.86 18.50 -8.37
N PRO A 5 29.75 17.23 -7.93
CA PRO A 5 29.34 16.17 -8.85
C PRO A 5 27.94 16.47 -9.36
N ALA A 6 27.83 16.40 -10.69
CA ALA A 6 26.66 16.76 -11.47
C ALA A 6 25.39 16.09 -10.94
N ASP A 7 24.37 16.92 -10.85
CA ASP A 7 22.96 16.60 -10.67
C ASP A 7 22.57 15.50 -11.67
N ARG A 8 22.47 14.25 -11.20
CA ARG A 8 21.85 13.18 -11.97
C ARG A 8 20.35 13.35 -11.84
N THR A 9 19.78 14.19 -12.68
CA THR A 9 18.35 14.13 -12.99
C THR A 9 18.07 12.70 -13.47
N PRO A 10 17.23 11.89 -12.81
CA PRO A 10 16.79 10.63 -13.39
C PRO A 10 16.10 10.97 -14.71
N GLY A 11 16.65 10.44 -15.81
CA GLY A 11 16.15 10.68 -17.15
C GLY A 11 14.66 10.35 -17.21
N ALA A 12 13.90 11.24 -17.84
CA ALA A 12 12.49 11.00 -18.14
C ALA A 12 12.37 9.66 -18.90
N LEU A 13 11.82 8.66 -18.22
CA LEU A 13 11.42 7.38 -18.81
C LEU A 13 10.19 7.61 -19.70
N THR A 14 10.36 8.34 -20.80
CA THR A 14 9.30 8.48 -21.81
C THR A 14 9.62 7.53 -22.95
N GLY A 15 9.29 6.25 -22.75
CA GLY A 15 9.22 5.31 -23.86
C GLY A 15 8.13 5.76 -24.84
N PRO A 16 8.39 5.77 -26.16
CA PRO A 16 7.38 6.12 -27.14
C PRO A 16 6.25 5.07 -27.12
N GLY A 17 5.04 5.48 -26.74
CA GLY A 17 3.82 4.65 -26.86
C GLY A 17 3.05 4.39 -25.56
N ALA A 18 3.58 4.73 -24.39
CA ALA A 18 2.85 4.55 -23.13
C ALA A 18 1.75 5.62 -23.00
N THR A 19 0.48 5.19 -23.07
CA THR A 19 -0.65 6.09 -22.78
C THR A 19 -0.70 6.34 -21.28
N ARG A 20 -0.59 7.61 -20.87
CA ARG A 20 -0.71 7.98 -19.45
C ARG A 20 -2.13 7.62 -18.97
N PRO A 21 -2.28 6.97 -17.80
CA PRO A 21 -3.59 6.78 -17.19
C PRO A 21 -4.31 8.11 -17.03
N THR A 22 -5.59 8.16 -17.41
CA THR A 22 -6.43 9.37 -17.30
C THR A 22 -7.28 9.39 -16.03
N GLN A 23 -7.35 8.27 -15.30
CA GLN A 23 -8.07 8.15 -14.04
C GLN A 23 -7.14 8.39 -12.85
N ASP A 24 -7.71 9.05 -11.83
CA ASP A 24 -6.96 9.60 -10.69
C ASP A 24 -7.17 8.80 -9.40
N HIS A 25 -7.57 7.53 -9.52
CA HIS A 25 -7.97 6.70 -8.37
C HIS A 25 -6.87 6.56 -7.30
N ILE A 26 -5.61 6.42 -7.74
CA ILE A 26 -4.48 6.33 -6.80
C ILE A 26 -4.28 7.66 -6.08
N HIS A 27 -4.31 8.79 -6.80
CA HIS A 27 -4.18 10.11 -6.17
C HIS A 27 -5.31 10.38 -5.17
N GLN A 28 -6.55 10.06 -5.54
CA GLN A 28 -7.72 10.19 -4.66
C GLN A 28 -7.58 9.34 -3.40
N TRP A 29 -7.03 8.13 -3.50
CA TRP A 29 -6.79 7.26 -2.35
C TRP A 29 -5.71 7.82 -1.41
N PHE A 30 -4.64 8.42 -1.95
CA PHE A 30 -3.57 9.06 -1.15
C PHE A 30 -3.96 10.46 -0.64
N GLU A 31 -5.11 11.00 -1.06
CA GLU A 31 -5.61 12.33 -0.72
C GLU A 31 -4.54 13.43 -0.94
N LEU A 32 -4.41 14.37 0.00
CA LEU A 32 -3.44 15.47 -0.03
C LEU A 32 -2.06 15.06 0.52
N THR A 33 -1.79 13.76 0.70
CA THR A 33 -0.50 13.33 1.23
C THR A 33 0.57 13.40 0.14
N TYR A 34 1.71 14.04 0.43
CA TYR A 34 2.91 14.02 -0.44
C TYR A 34 3.70 12.70 -0.30
N ALA A 35 3.00 11.59 -0.03
CA ALA A 35 3.64 10.30 0.24
C ALA A 35 4.12 9.65 -1.06
N ASN A 36 5.41 9.33 -1.13
CA ASN A 36 5.97 8.58 -2.26
C ASN A 36 5.76 7.07 -2.15
N TYR A 37 5.41 6.55 -0.97
CA TYR A 37 5.29 5.11 -0.71
C TYR A 37 4.06 4.81 0.14
N LEU A 38 3.41 3.69 -0.19
CA LEU A 38 2.44 3.03 0.68
C LEU A 38 3.12 1.88 1.42
N VAL A 39 3.08 1.92 2.75
CA VAL A 39 3.55 0.83 3.61
C VAL A 39 2.34 0.06 4.15
N LEU A 40 2.22 -1.22 3.77
CA LEU A 40 1.17 -2.11 4.28
C LEU A 40 1.77 -3.21 5.17
N PRO A 41 1.35 -3.32 6.45
CA PRO A 41 1.80 -4.39 7.32
C PRO A 41 1.31 -5.75 6.81
N ARG A 42 2.25 -6.65 6.53
CA ARG A 42 1.94 -8.02 6.05
C ARG A 42 0.93 -8.76 6.93
N ALA A 43 1.04 -8.62 8.25
CA ALA A 43 0.13 -9.28 9.20
C ALA A 43 -1.33 -8.82 9.02
N VAL A 44 -1.55 -7.57 8.64
CA VAL A 44 -2.89 -7.01 8.35
C VAL A 44 -3.41 -7.60 7.04
N LEU A 45 -2.62 -7.56 5.97
CA LEU A 45 -3.01 -8.12 4.66
C LEU A 45 -3.37 -9.60 4.75
N GLN A 46 -2.64 -10.38 5.54
CA GLN A 46 -2.92 -11.80 5.73
C GLN A 46 -4.17 -12.06 6.58
N SER A 47 -4.57 -11.10 7.41
CA SER A 47 -5.80 -11.23 8.20
C SER A 47 -7.05 -10.76 7.43
N ALA A 48 -6.86 -10.19 6.24
CA ALA A 48 -7.95 -9.80 5.36
C ALA A 48 -8.72 -11.03 4.83
N PRO A 49 -9.96 -10.88 4.36
CA PRO A 49 -10.70 -11.97 3.73
C PRO A 49 -9.95 -12.60 2.56
N ASP A 50 -10.11 -13.91 2.36
CA ASP A 50 -9.39 -14.66 1.31
C ASP A 50 -9.64 -14.09 -0.09
N THR A 51 -10.86 -13.60 -0.36
CA THR A 51 -11.19 -12.97 -1.66
C THR A 51 -10.36 -11.70 -1.89
N TRP A 52 -10.18 -10.87 -0.86
CA TRP A 52 -9.33 -9.69 -0.93
C TRP A 52 -7.86 -10.07 -1.11
N GLN A 53 -7.38 -11.07 -0.37
CA GLN A 53 -6.00 -11.56 -0.52
C GLN A 53 -5.74 -12.02 -1.96
N ALA A 54 -6.67 -12.78 -2.54
CA ALA A 54 -6.56 -13.27 -3.92
C ALA A 54 -6.53 -12.13 -4.95
N GLN A 55 -7.45 -11.16 -4.83
CA GLN A 55 -7.50 -9.98 -5.70
C GLN A 55 -6.22 -9.15 -5.59
N PHE A 56 -5.75 -8.92 -4.37
CA PHE A 56 -4.54 -8.13 -4.12
C PHE A 56 -3.29 -8.81 -4.71
N VAL A 57 -3.14 -10.12 -4.53
CA VAL A 57 -2.03 -10.88 -5.11
C VAL A 57 -2.07 -10.89 -6.64
N ALA A 58 -3.26 -10.94 -7.26
CA ALA A 58 -3.38 -10.83 -8.71
C ALA A 58 -2.84 -9.49 -9.23
N LEU A 59 -3.23 -8.38 -8.60
CA LEU A 59 -2.74 -7.05 -8.95
C LEU A 59 -1.23 -6.91 -8.74
N LEU A 60 -0.67 -7.46 -7.66
CA LEU A 60 0.78 -7.44 -7.42
C LEU A 60 1.55 -8.17 -8.52
N ARG A 61 1.03 -9.30 -9.02
CA ARG A 61 1.67 -10.03 -10.13
C ARG A 61 1.66 -9.21 -11.42
N GLU A 62 0.53 -8.61 -11.76
CA GLU A 62 0.43 -7.72 -12.93
C GLU A 62 1.38 -6.52 -12.81
N LEU A 63 1.51 -5.96 -11.60
CA LEU A 63 2.45 -4.87 -11.32
C LEU A 63 3.91 -5.32 -11.51
N ASP A 64 4.29 -6.46 -10.94
CA ASP A 64 5.63 -7.03 -11.06
C ASP A 64 5.98 -7.27 -12.54
N GLU A 65 5.07 -7.86 -13.33
CA GLU A 65 5.25 -8.10 -14.77
C GLU A 65 5.36 -6.80 -15.57
N MET A 66 4.51 -5.81 -15.29
CA MET A 66 4.48 -4.54 -16.04
C MET A 66 5.74 -3.69 -15.81
N TYR A 67 6.32 -3.77 -14.61
CA TYR A 67 7.44 -2.94 -14.18
C TYR A 67 8.72 -3.74 -13.93
N GLU A 68 8.83 -4.96 -14.47
CA GLU A 68 10.00 -5.85 -14.29
C GLU A 68 11.33 -5.22 -14.77
N HIS A 69 11.25 -4.25 -15.69
CA HIS A 69 12.38 -3.54 -16.26
C HIS A 69 12.98 -2.48 -15.31
N LEU A 70 12.31 -2.18 -14.20
CA LEU A 70 12.80 -1.22 -13.21
C LEU A 70 13.70 -1.93 -12.19
N ASP A 71 14.85 -1.34 -11.91
CA ASP A 71 15.78 -1.82 -10.88
C ASP A 71 15.45 -1.14 -9.54
N TRP A 72 14.66 -1.84 -8.71
CA TRP A 72 14.18 -1.30 -7.44
C TRP A 72 15.25 -1.46 -6.35
N PRO A 73 15.58 -0.40 -5.58
CA PRO A 73 16.48 -0.55 -4.45
C PRO A 73 15.78 -1.27 -3.30
N SER A 74 16.57 -1.84 -2.39
CA SER A 74 16.05 -2.37 -1.13
C SER A 74 15.76 -1.24 -0.14
N TYR A 75 14.63 -1.33 0.57
CA TYR A 75 14.21 -0.33 1.57
C TYR A 75 14.16 -0.91 2.97
N ARG A 76 14.40 -0.06 3.97
CA ARG A 76 14.13 -0.36 5.39
C ARG A 76 13.02 0.54 5.89
N VAL A 77 11.99 -0.06 6.49
CA VAL A 77 10.87 0.65 7.10
C VAL A 77 11.00 0.60 8.62
N ASN A 78 10.76 1.73 9.29
CA ASN A 78 10.64 1.80 10.75
C ASN A 78 9.39 2.63 11.10
N ALA A 79 8.64 2.19 12.12
CA ALA A 79 7.48 2.93 12.60
C ALA A 79 7.90 4.24 13.30
N VAL A 80 7.11 5.28 13.11
CA VAL A 80 7.25 6.56 13.79
C VAL A 80 5.92 6.97 14.43
N ASP A 81 5.97 7.77 15.50
CA ASP A 81 4.80 8.45 16.03
C ASP A 81 4.42 9.69 15.19
N ASP A 82 3.34 10.36 15.55
CA ASP A 82 2.85 11.58 14.88
C ASP A 82 3.84 12.75 14.93
N ASN A 83 4.85 12.69 15.82
CA ASN A 83 5.92 13.69 15.94
C ASN A 83 7.19 13.27 15.16
N GLY A 84 7.13 12.18 14.39
CA GLY A 84 8.24 11.65 13.61
C GLY A 84 9.31 10.91 14.42
N ARG A 85 9.05 10.56 15.69
CA ARG A 85 10.00 9.83 16.53
C ARG A 85 9.87 8.33 16.29
N PHE A 86 11.00 7.63 16.19
CA PHE A 86 10.99 6.17 16.04
C PHE A 86 10.32 5.48 17.23
N ILE A 87 9.42 4.57 16.93
CA ILE A 87 8.72 3.74 17.91
C ILE A 87 8.87 2.26 17.59
N LYS A 88 8.61 1.41 18.59
CA LYS A 88 8.39 -0.01 18.35
C LYS A 88 7.11 -0.15 17.54
N ASP A 89 7.16 -0.92 16.45
CA ASP A 89 5.99 -1.21 15.63
C ASP A 89 4.87 -1.81 16.51
N PRO A 90 3.71 -1.14 16.63
CA PRO A 90 2.60 -1.64 17.43
C PRO A 90 1.93 -2.86 16.78
N ILE A 91 2.14 -3.07 15.47
CA ILE A 91 1.58 -4.20 14.75
C ILE A 91 2.47 -5.41 14.97
N PRO A 92 1.91 -6.54 15.45
CA PRO A 92 2.70 -7.73 15.72
C PRO A 92 3.38 -8.20 14.44
N HIS A 93 4.67 -8.53 14.55
CA HIS A 93 5.38 -9.14 13.45
C HIS A 93 4.63 -10.38 12.96
N TYR A 94 4.61 -10.53 11.64
CA TYR A 94 4.08 -11.71 11.00
C TYR A 94 4.75 -12.97 11.55
N ARG A 95 3.93 -13.91 12.03
CA ARG A 95 4.33 -15.28 12.36
C ARG A 95 3.38 -16.21 11.61
N ARG A 96 3.92 -17.02 10.70
CA ARG A 96 3.17 -17.95 9.85
C ARG A 96 2.17 -18.77 10.68
N GLY A 97 0.88 -18.54 10.46
CA GLY A 97 -0.23 -19.25 11.11
C GLY A 97 -0.51 -18.86 12.57
N ARG A 98 0.14 -17.85 13.14
CA ARG A 98 -0.02 -17.47 14.56
C ARG A 98 -0.46 -16.02 14.79
N THR A 99 -0.22 -15.13 13.84
CA THR A 99 -0.66 -13.73 13.93
C THR A 99 -1.94 -13.57 13.11
N TYR A 100 -3.08 -13.39 13.78
CA TYR A 100 -4.35 -12.96 13.19
C TYR A 100 -4.80 -11.68 13.86
N ILE A 101 -5.07 -10.64 13.06
CA ILE A 101 -5.58 -9.35 13.51
C ILE A 101 -7.05 -9.31 13.06
N PRO A 102 -8.03 -9.47 13.97
CA PRO A 102 -9.43 -9.46 13.57
C PRO A 102 -9.78 -8.11 12.95
N PRO A 103 -10.45 -8.09 11.78
CA PRO A 103 -11.00 -6.85 11.26
C PRO A 103 -12.01 -6.29 12.27
N LYS A 104 -12.15 -4.96 12.31
CA LYS A 104 -13.24 -4.36 13.11
C LYS A 104 -14.56 -4.99 12.63
N PRO A 105 -15.43 -5.46 13.54
CA PRO A 105 -16.75 -5.90 13.13
C PRO A 105 -17.42 -4.73 12.39
N SER A 106 -17.93 -4.98 11.19
CA SER A 106 -18.81 -4.00 10.54
C SER A 106 -19.91 -3.68 11.54
N ALA A 107 -20.11 -2.40 11.85
CA ALA A 107 -21.24 -1.99 12.67
C ALA A 107 -22.51 -2.63 12.08
N PRO A 108 -23.43 -3.16 12.90
CA PRO A 108 -24.69 -3.65 12.39
C PRO A 108 -25.34 -2.53 11.59
N ASN A 109 -25.72 -2.83 10.34
CA ASN A 109 -26.40 -1.88 9.48
C ASN A 109 -27.70 -1.46 10.20
N PRO A 110 -27.93 -0.16 10.50
CA PRO A 110 -29.13 0.28 11.21
C PRO A 110 -30.43 -0.03 10.45
N ASP A 111 -30.34 -0.36 9.16
CA ASP A 111 -31.48 -0.64 8.28
C ASP A 111 -31.92 -2.13 8.25
N SER A 112 -31.35 -2.99 9.11
CA SER A 112 -31.67 -4.43 9.10
C SER A 112 -32.84 -4.85 10.00
N GLU A 113 -33.57 -3.92 10.64
CA GLU A 113 -34.74 -4.22 11.48
C GLU A 113 -36.04 -3.61 10.92
N GLU A 114 -36.51 -4.07 9.77
CA GLU A 114 -37.93 -3.93 9.42
C GLU A 114 -38.39 -5.01 8.43
N ASP A 115 -38.24 -6.29 8.77
CA ASP A 115 -38.98 -7.35 8.08
C ASP A 115 -39.26 -8.52 9.04
N GLY A 116 -40.28 -8.32 9.89
CA GLY A 116 -40.58 -9.28 10.95
C GLY A 116 -41.87 -9.02 11.73
N ARG A 117 -42.89 -8.41 11.13
CA ARG A 117 -44.27 -8.46 11.65
C ARG A 117 -45.21 -8.92 10.55
N GLY A 118 -45.41 -10.23 10.49
CA GLY A 118 -46.57 -10.89 9.88
C GLY A 118 -47.33 -11.63 10.98
#